data_AF-A0A519I0Y9-F1
#
_entry.id   AF-A0A519I0Y9-F1
#
_cell.length_a   1.000
_cell.length_b   1.000
_cell.length_c   1.000
_cell.angle_alpha   90.00
_cell.angle_beta   90.00
_cell.angle_gamma   90.00
#
_symmetry.space_group_name_H-M   'P 1'
#
loop_
_entity.id
_entity.type
_entity.pdbx_description
1 polymer ?
#
loop_
_entity_poly.entity_id
_entity_poly.type
_entity_poly.pdbx_seq_one_letter_code
_entity_poly.pdbx_strand_id
1 'polypeptide(L)' 'MVESPCVNLCQMDAATGWCRGCARRLDEIAGWGGAAEARQREILDHLPARRVELQRRGLWLGAVSNERG' A
#
# COMPACT_ATOMS: atom_id res chain seq x y z
N MET A 1 -13.93 12.42 -0.05
CA MET A 1 -12.63 12.16 -0.69
C MET A 1 -11.91 11.13 0.16
N VAL A 2 -11.48 10.01 -0.43
CA VAL A 2 -10.76 8.95 0.29
C VAL A 2 -9.26 9.25 0.26
N GLU A 3 -8.62 9.26 1.43
CA GLU A 3 -7.19 9.55 1.52
C GLU A 3 -6.33 8.42 0.93
N SER A 4 -5.29 8.80 0.21
CA SER A 4 -4.35 7.84 -0.38
C SER A 4 -3.46 7.24 0.70
N PRO A 5 -3.33 5.90 0.77
CA PRO A 5 -2.48 5.21 1.75
C PRO A 5 -0.99 5.24 1.36
N CYS A 6 -0.61 6.11 0.41
CA CYS A 6 0.73 6.18 -0.13
C CYS A 6 1.68 6.83 0.89
N VAL A 7 2.81 6.18 1.16
CA VAL A 7 3.87 6.71 2.03
C VAL A 7 5.03 7.30 1.21
N ASN A 8 4.80 7.62 -0.06
CA ASN A 8 5.81 8.09 -1.03
C ASN A 8 7.00 7.13 -1.23
N LEU A 9 6.85 5.86 -0.84
CA LEU A 9 7.79 4.79 -1.12
C LEU A 9 7.12 3.78 -2.06
N CYS A 10 7.51 3.82 -3.33
CA CYS A 10 7.07 2.84 -4.32
C CYS A 10 8.15 1.78 -4.50
N GLN A 11 7.99 0.66 -3.81
CA GLN A 11 8.87 -0.49 -3.98
C GLN A 11 8.02 -1.76 -4.10
N MET A 12 7.80 -2.19 -5.34
CA MET A 12 7.03 -3.39 -5.62
C MET A 12 7.82 -4.63 -5.24
N ASP A 13 7.16 -5.58 -4.60
CA ASP A 13 7.67 -6.93 -4.42
C ASP A 13 7.07 -7.85 -5.47
N ALA A 14 7.93 -8.53 -6.25
CA ALA A 14 7.49 -9.38 -7.35
C ALA A 14 6.82 -10.68 -6.87
N ALA A 15 7.13 -11.15 -5.66
CA ALA A 15 6.58 -12.39 -5.11
C ALA A 15 5.15 -12.24 -4.61
N THR A 16 4.81 -11.08 -4.03
CA THR A 16 3.47 -10.76 -3.51
C THR A 16 2.64 -9.91 -4.47
N GLY A 17 3.29 -9.21 -5.40
CA GLY A 17 2.64 -8.24 -6.28
C GLY A 17 2.19 -6.96 -5.56
N TRP A 18 2.65 -6.72 -4.33
CA TRP A 18 2.28 -5.57 -3.51
C TRP A 18 3.44 -4.59 -3.35
N CYS A 19 3.09 -3.31 -3.24
CA CYS A 19 4.02 -2.28 -2.83
C CYS A 19 4.40 -2.47 -1.36
N ARG A 20 5.70 -2.59 -1.06
CA ARG A 20 6.23 -2.74 0.30
C ARG A 20 5.99 -1.53 1.21
N GLY A 21 5.68 -0.37 0.63
CA GLY A 21 5.34 0.85 1.37
C GLY A 21 3.86 1.00 1.69
N CYS A 22 2.96 0.82 0.70
CA CYS A 22 1.52 1.07 0.88
C CYS A 22 0.62 -0.17 0.79
N ALA A 23 1.19 -1.35 0.49
CA ALA A 23 0.49 -2.63 0.28
C ALA A 23 -0.53 -2.68 -0.87
N ARG A 24 -0.57 -1.64 -1.73
CA ARG A 24 -1.36 -1.63 -2.97
C ARG A 24 -0.64 -2.35 -4.10
N ARG A 25 -1.40 -2.87 -5.05
CA ARG A 25 -0.91 -3.38 -6.33
C ARG A 25 -0.66 -2.24 -7.33
N LEU A 26 0.06 -2.54 -8.41
CA LEU A 26 0.40 -1.53 -9.42
C LEU A 26 -0.85 -0.97 -10.14
N ASP A 27 -1.83 -1.81 -10.45
CA ASP A 27 -3.11 -1.42 -11.05
C ASP A 27 -3.91 -0.49 -10.13
N GLU A 28 -3.92 -0.78 -8.83
CA GLU A 28 -4.58 0.04 -7.81
C GLU A 28 -3.90 1.39 -7.63
N ILE A 29 -2.58 1.46 -7.78
CA ILE A 29 -1.80 2.70 -7.72
C ILE A 29 -2.09 3.54 -8.96
N ALA A 30 -2.00 2.96 -10.16
CA ALA A 30 -2.22 3.66 -11.43
C ALA A 30 -3.66 4.17 -11.58
N GLY A 31 -4.64 3.40 -11.09
CA GLY A 31 -6.06 3.75 -11.17
C GLY A 31 -6.59 4.64 -10.04
N TRP A 32 -5.80 4.93 -9.00
CA TRP A 32 -6.31 5.53 -7.76
C TRP A 32 -7.07 6.85 -7.97
N GLY A 33 -6.51 7.76 -8.76
CA GLY A 33 -7.09 9.09 -8.99
C GLY A 33 -8.39 9.07 -9.80
N GLY A 34 -8.63 8.02 -10.59
CA GLY A 34 -9.86 7.83 -11.37
C GLY A 34 -10.85 6.84 -10.77
N ALA A 35 -10.49 6.18 -9.66
CA ALA A 35 -11.34 5.20 -9.02
C ALA A 35 -12.48 5.88 -8.24
N ALA A 36 -13.68 5.31 -8.31
CA ALA A 36 -14.80 5.72 -7.47
C ALA A 36 -14.49 5.50 -5.98
N GLU A 37 -15.07 6.31 -5.09
CA GLU A 37 -14.81 6.20 -3.65
C GLU A 37 -15.10 4.79 -3.09
N ALA A 38 -16.12 4.09 -3.61
CA ALA A 38 -16.42 2.72 -3.21
C ALA A 38 -15.24 1.77 -3.50
N ARG A 39 -14.62 1.90 -4.67
CA ARG A 39 -13.43 1.12 -5.05
C ARG A 39 -12.21 1.52 -4.22
N GLN A 40 -12.05 2.81 -3.93
CA GLN A 40 -10.96 3.29 -3.07
C GLN A 40 -11.08 2.69 -1.65
N ARG A 41 -12.28 2.68 -1.07
CA ARG A 41 -12.57 2.05 0.24
C ARG A 41 -12.31 0.54 0.21
N GLU A 42 -12.79 -0.16 -0.81
CA GLU A 42 -12.54 -1.59 -0.98
C GLU A 42 -11.02 -1.91 -1.01
N ILE A 43 -10.23 -1.12 -1.76
CA ILE A 43 -8.78 -1.26 -1.78
C ILE A 43 -8.20 -1.06 -0.38
N LEU A 44 -8.63 -0.01 0.34
CA LEU A 44 -8.16 0.30 1.69
C LEU A 44 -8.47 -0.83 2.69
N ASP A 45 -9.65 -1.42 2.62
CA ASP A 45 -10.08 -2.50 3.52
C ASP A 45 -9.21 -3.75 3.38
N HIS A 46 -8.62 -3.98 2.21
CA HIS A 46 -7.68 -5.08 1.99
C HIS A 46 -6.26 -4.80 2.52
N LEU A 47 -5.87 -3.54 2.69
CA LEU A 47 -4.48 -3.20 3.03
C LEU A 47 -4.03 -3.75 4.39
N PRO A 48 -4.80 -3.69 5.49
CA PRO A 48 -4.38 -4.23 6.78
C PRO A 48 -3.92 -5.69 6.69
N ALA A 49 -4.69 -6.55 5.99
CA ALA A 49 -4.34 -7.95 5.82
C ALA A 49 -3.04 -8.12 4.98
N ARG A 50 -2.91 -7.37 3.89
CA ARG A 50 -1.70 -7.38 3.04
C ARG A 50 -0.47 -6.89 3.82
N ARG A 51 -0.63 -5.89 4.68
CA ARG A 51 0.43 -5.35 5.55
C ARG A 51 0.91 -6.40 6.55
N VAL A 52 -0.01 -7.12 7.21
CA VAL A 52 0.35 -8.22 8.12
C VAL A 52 1.14 -9.30 7.38
N GLU A 53 0.75 -9.66 6.16
CA GLU A 53 1.48 -10.64 5.35
C GLU A 53 2.88 -10.12 4.95
N LEU A 54 3.00 -8.87 4.53
CA LEU A 54 4.30 -8.24 4.25
C LEU A 54 5.19 -8.21 5.50
N GLN A 55 4.64 -7.95 6.68
CA GLN A 55 5.36 -7.97 7.96
C GLN A 55 5.85 -9.38 8.31
N ARG A 56 4.98 -10.38 8.18
CA ARG A 56 5.32 -11.80 8.40
C ARG A 56 6.48 -12.26 7.51
N ARG A 57 6.56 -11.72 6.29
CA ARG A 57 7.63 -12.00 5.33
C ARG A 57 8.88 -11.12 5.50
N GLY A 58 8.87 -10.15 6.43
CA GLY A 58 9.96 -9.18 6.58
C GLY A 58 10.10 -8.19 5.42
N LEU A 59 9.05 -8.02 4.60
CA LEU A 59 9.03 -7.16 3.41
C LEU A 59 8.39 -5.79 3.67
N TRP A 60 7.79 -5.56 4.84
CA TRP A 60 7.08 -4.32 5.16
C TRP A 60 8.02 -3.15 5.40
N LEU A 61 7.89 -2.09 4.60
CA LEU A 61 8.68 -0.85 4.71
C LEU A 61 7.86 0.36 5.18
N GLY A 62 6.53 0.25 5.21
CA GLY A 62 5.63 1.38 5.46
C GLY A 62 5.53 1.88 6.90
N ALA A 63 6.30 1.33 7.84
CA ALA A 63 6.38 1.84 9.23
C ALA A 63 7.62 2.72 9.48
N VAL A 64 8.51 2.88 8.50
CA VAL A 64 9.70 3.74 8.66
C VAL A 64 9.30 5.19 8.36
N SER A 65 8.54 5.78 9.26
CA SER A 65 8.49 7.24 9.42
C SER A 65 9.82 7.67 10.02
N ASN A 66 10.54 8.49 9.27
CA ASN A 66 11.81 9.08 9.64
C ASN A 66 11.67 9.99 10.89
N GLU A 67 12.21 9.54 12.04
CA GLU A 67 12.59 10.40 13.17
C GLU A 67 14.05 10.15 13.59
N ARG A 68 14.99 10.18 12.64
CA ARG A 68 16.41 10.45 12.95
C ARG A 68 16.88 11.69 12.21
N GLY A 69 16.51 12.84 12.78
CA GLY A 69 17.23 14.12 12.65
C GLY A 69 17.75 14.50 14.03
#